data_AF-A0A7J8M0A6-F1
#
_entry.id   AF-A0A7J8M0A6-F1
#
_cell.length_a   1.000
_cell.length_b   1.000
_cell.length_c   1.000
_cell.angle_alpha   90.00
_cell.angle_beta   90.00
_cell.angle_gamma   90.00
#
_symmetry.space_group_name_H-M   'P 1'
#
loop_
_entity.id
_entity.type
_entity.pdbx_description
1 polymer ?
#
loop_
_entity_poly.entity_id
_entity_poly.type
_entity_poly.pdbx_seq_one_letter_code
_entity_poly.pdbx_strand_id
1 'polypeptide(L)'
;MTLGIFGTFNFMIVIQFEYNIHMHPFHTLGVAGVCGGSLFSAIYGSLVTFSLIKETTENEPANEDYKFSQEEETYNIVAAHDYFGRLIFQYARFNNSRSLHFFLAA
;
A
#
# COMPACT_ATOMS: atom_id res chain seq x y z
N MET A 1 25.52 -12.85 7.85
CA MET A 1 24.80 -12.03 8.83
C MET A 1 24.66 -12.83 10.13
N THR A 2 25.03 -12.25 11.27
CA THR A 2 24.81 -12.86 12.60
C THR A 2 23.34 -12.67 12.99
N LEU A 3 22.70 -13.68 13.60
CA LEU A 3 21.29 -13.59 14.00
C LEU A 3 21.13 -12.69 15.23
N GLY A 4 20.48 -11.54 15.07
CA GLY A 4 20.16 -10.61 16.15
C GLY A 4 20.15 -9.15 15.68
N ILE A 5 19.46 -8.27 16.41
CA ILE A 5 19.29 -6.85 16.05
C ILE A 5 20.64 -6.15 15.85
N PHE A 6 21.55 -6.28 16.82
CA PHE A 6 22.91 -5.71 16.72
C PHE A 6 23.74 -6.37 15.61
N GLY A 7 23.54 -7.67 15.35
CA GLY A 7 24.19 -8.39 14.26
C GLY A 7 23.80 -7.85 12.89
N THR A 8 22.52 -7.50 12.70
CA THR A 8 22.02 -6.88 11.47
C THR A 8 22.62 -5.49 11.26
N PHE A 9 22.64 -4.63 12.28
CA PHE A 9 23.24 -3.29 12.16
C PHE A 9 24.73 -3.36 11.83
N ASN A 10 25.48 -4.22 12.53
CA ASN A 10 26.90 -4.41 12.27
C ASN A 10 27.14 -4.86 10.81
N PHE A 11 26.37 -5.84 10.33
CA PHE A 11 26.43 -6.31 8.94
C PHE A 11 26.14 -5.19 7.93
N MET A 12 25.12 -4.37 8.16
CA MET A 12 24.79 -3.23 7.27
C MET A 12 25.93 -2.21 7.19
N ILE A 13 26.57 -1.88 8.31
CA ILE A 13 27.68 -0.92 8.36
C ILE A 13 28.90 -1.47 7.61
N VAL A 14 29.26 -2.73 7.84
CA VAL A 14 30.39 -3.39 7.15
C VAL A 14 30.13 -3.46 5.65
N ILE A 15 28.92 -3.83 5.22
CA ILE A 15 28.57 -3.84 3.79
C ILE A 15 28.68 -2.45 3.16
N GLN A 16 28.23 -1.40 3.86
CA GLN A 16 28.39 -0.05 3.35
C GLN A 16 29.86 0.34 3.21
N PHE A 17 30.70 0.00 4.18
CA PHE A 17 32.12 0.33 4.16
C PHE A 17 32.88 -0.43 3.06
N GLU A 18 32.63 -1.73 2.90
CA GLU A 18 33.36 -2.58 1.95
C GLU A 18 32.85 -2.45 0.51
N TYR A 19 31.54 -2.22 0.31
CA TYR A 19 30.91 -2.31 -1.02
C TYR A 19 30.17 -1.04 -1.46
N ASN A 20 30.10 0.01 -0.61
CA ASN A 20 29.38 1.25 -0.90
C ASN A 20 27.94 1.01 -1.40
N ILE A 21 27.21 0.11 -0.72
CA ILE A 21 25.91 -0.39 -1.18
C ILE A 21 24.88 0.72 -1.45
N HIS A 22 24.95 1.86 -0.75
CA HIS A 22 24.06 3.00 -1.01
C HIS A 22 24.13 3.53 -2.45
N MET A 23 25.29 3.41 -3.10
CA MET A 23 25.47 3.85 -4.49
C MET A 23 25.17 2.75 -5.51
N HIS A 24 24.81 1.54 -5.06
CA HIS A 24 24.48 0.43 -5.93
C HIS A 24 23.02 0.55 -6.42
N PRO A 25 22.76 0.51 -7.75
CA PRO A 25 21.42 0.76 -8.30
C PRO A 25 20.38 -0.26 -7.81
N PHE A 26 20.74 -1.54 -7.64
CA PHE A 26 19.80 -2.54 -7.09
C PHE A 26 19.39 -2.26 -5.64
N HIS A 27 20.26 -1.66 -4.83
CA HIS A 27 19.88 -1.25 -3.47
C HIS A 27 18.88 -0.08 -3.55
N THR A 28 19.14 0.91 -4.42
CA THR A 28 18.19 2.01 -4.65
C THR A 28 16.84 1.53 -5.19
N LEU A 29 16.83 0.55 -6.10
CA LEU A 29 15.58 -0.08 -6.57
C LEU A 29 14.84 -0.80 -5.44
N GLY A 30 15.56 -1.52 -4.57
CA GLY A 30 14.98 -2.15 -3.38
C GLY A 30 14.37 -1.13 -2.42
N VAL A 31 15.07 -0.03 -2.15
CA VAL A 31 14.55 1.08 -1.33
C VAL A 31 13.29 1.69 -1.97
N ALA A 32 13.31 1.94 -3.28
CA ALA A 32 12.14 2.45 -3.99
C ALA A 32 10.95 1.48 -3.90
N GLY A 33 11.18 0.17 -3.98
CA GLY A 33 10.15 -0.85 -3.80
C GLY A 33 9.55 -0.83 -2.39
N VAL A 34 10.37 -0.80 -1.34
CA VAL A 34 9.87 -0.80 0.05
C VAL A 34 9.15 0.51 0.38
N CYS A 35 9.71 1.66 -0.01
CA CYS A 35 9.08 2.97 0.17
C CYS A 35 7.80 3.11 -0.66
N GLY A 36 7.79 2.64 -1.91
CA GLY A 36 6.62 2.63 -2.77
C GLY A 36 5.53 1.71 -2.23
N GLY A 37 5.87 0.50 -1.79
CA GLY A 37 4.93 -0.46 -1.22
C GLY A 37 4.25 0.08 0.05
N SER A 38 5.00 0.72 0.95
CA SER A 38 4.41 1.34 2.15
C SER A 38 3.50 2.53 1.81
N LEU A 39 3.91 3.35 0.84
CA LEU A 39 3.08 4.46 0.32
C LEU A 39 1.77 3.94 -0.26
N PHE A 40 1.83 2.97 -1.19
CA PHE A 40 0.64 2.45 -1.85
C PHE A 40 -0.25 1.63 -0.92
N SER A 41 0.32 0.95 0.09
CA SER A 41 -0.46 0.32 1.16
C SER A 41 -1.32 1.35 1.91
N ALA A 42 -0.74 2.50 2.28
CA ALA A 42 -1.46 3.58 2.95
C ALA A 42 -2.51 4.24 2.04
N ILE A 43 -2.16 4.52 0.78
CA ILE A 43 -3.11 5.10 -0.20
C ILE A 43 -4.29 4.16 -0.42
N TYR A 44 -4.04 2.87 -0.65
CA TYR A 44 -5.10 1.90 -0.89
C TYR A 44 -6.04 1.78 0.31
N GLY A 45 -5.48 1.60 1.52
CA GLY A 45 -6.26 1.50 2.75
C GLY A 45 -7.12 2.76 2.99
N SER A 46 -6.56 3.95 2.78
CA SER A 46 -7.30 5.20 2.95
C SER A 46 -8.44 5.39 1.92
N LEU A 47 -8.22 5.04 0.64
CA LEU A 47 -9.23 5.15 -0.41
C LEU A 47 -10.40 4.18 -0.20
N VAL A 48 -10.10 2.94 0.18
CA VAL A 48 -11.14 1.94 0.49
C VAL A 48 -11.94 2.40 1.70
N THR A 49 -11.28 2.81 2.79
CA THR A 49 -11.95 3.27 4.01
C THR A 49 -12.83 4.50 3.76
N PHE A 50 -12.39 5.43 2.91
CA PHE A 50 -13.15 6.63 2.58
C PHE A 50 -14.41 6.34 1.74
N SER A 51 -14.41 5.25 0.98
CA SER A 51 -15.49 4.91 0.04
C SER A 51 -16.38 3.77 0.50
N LEU A 52 -16.29 3.38 1.78
CA LEU A 52 -17.19 2.39 2.38
C LEU A 52 -18.65 2.80 2.19
N ILE A 53 -19.47 1.81 1.83
CA ILE A 53 -20.92 1.97 1.77
C ILE A 53 -21.43 1.78 3.19
N LYS A 54 -21.93 2.86 3.79
CA LYS A 54 -22.38 2.84 5.19
C LYS A 54 -23.79 2.29 5.29
N GLU A 55 -23.97 1.23 6.08
CA GLU A 55 -25.28 0.62 6.38
C GLU A 55 -25.66 0.73 7.87
N THR A 56 -24.68 0.91 8.76
CA THR A 56 -24.86 1.09 10.21
C THR A 56 -25.14 2.54 10.63
N THR A 57 -25.58 2.70 11.88
CA THR A 57 -25.77 4.01 12.50
C THR A 57 -24.45 4.61 13.02
N GLU A 58 -24.42 5.90 13.38
CA GLU A 58 -23.20 6.57 13.86
C GLU A 58 -22.61 5.99 15.16
N ASN A 59 -23.41 5.25 15.93
CA ASN A 59 -22.99 4.70 17.23
C ASN A 59 -22.43 3.27 17.13
N GLU A 60 -22.44 2.68 15.94
CA GLU A 60 -21.93 1.34 15.66
C GLU A 60 -20.64 1.42 14.84
N PRO A 61 -19.70 0.48 15.01
CA PRO A 61 -18.48 0.47 14.23
C PRO A 61 -18.76 0.07 12.78
N ALA A 62 -18.23 0.84 11.83
CA ALA A 62 -18.42 0.61 10.39
C ALA A 62 -17.95 -0.79 9.90
N ASN A 63 -17.11 -1.48 10.66
CA ASN A 63 -16.68 -2.84 10.32
C ASN A 63 -17.80 -3.88 10.44
N GLU A 64 -18.86 -3.60 11.21
CA GLU A 64 -20.03 -4.48 11.32
C GLU A 64 -20.91 -4.47 10.06
N ASP A 65 -20.74 -3.48 9.18
CA ASP A 65 -21.41 -3.43 7.88
C ASP A 65 -20.97 -4.58 6.96
N TYR A 66 -19.73 -5.04 7.10
CA TYR A 66 -19.23 -6.17 6.32
C TYR A 66 -19.61 -7.50 6.97
N LYS A 67 -20.30 -8.34 6.19
CA LYS A 67 -20.57 -9.74 6.55
C LYS A 67 -19.64 -10.65 5.77
N PHE A 68 -19.02 -11.58 6.48
CA PHE A 68 -18.17 -12.59 5.86
C PHE A 68 -18.96 -13.38 4.80
N SER A 69 -18.40 -13.49 3.60
CA SER A 69 -19.00 -14.16 2.43
C SER A 69 -20.20 -13.46 1.79
N GLN A 70 -20.39 -12.15 2.01
CA GLN A 70 -21.34 -11.39 1.19
C GLN A 70 -20.89 -11.32 -0.27
N GLU A 71 -21.85 -11.27 -1.19
CA GLU A 71 -21.57 -11.20 -2.63
C GLU A 71 -21.27 -9.77 -3.11
N GLU A 72 -21.84 -8.76 -2.44
CA GLU A 72 -21.68 -7.37 -2.82
C GLU A 72 -20.39 -6.74 -2.27
N GLU A 73 -19.80 -5.84 -3.06
CA GLU A 73 -18.62 -5.07 -2.67
C GLU A 73 -18.95 -4.10 -1.52
N THR A 74 -18.05 -3.98 -0.54
CA THR A 74 -18.25 -3.13 0.65
C THR A 74 -17.96 -1.65 0.43
N TYR A 75 -17.36 -1.29 -0.69
CA TYR A 75 -16.93 0.07 -0.99
C TYR A 75 -17.19 0.43 -2.45
N ASN A 76 -17.39 1.72 -2.69
CA ASN A 76 -17.62 2.23 -4.03
C ASN A 76 -16.29 2.52 -4.73
N ILE A 77 -15.80 1.54 -5.48
CA ILE A 77 -14.56 1.65 -6.25
C ILE A 77 -14.58 2.82 -7.27
N VAL A 78 -15.75 3.16 -7.82
CA VAL A 78 -15.88 4.27 -8.78
C VAL A 78 -15.66 5.61 -8.06
N ALA A 79 -16.23 5.78 -6.86
CA ALA A 79 -16.06 6.97 -6.04
C ALA A 79 -14.60 7.14 -5.57
N ALA A 80 -13.97 6.07 -5.09
CA ALA A 80 -12.56 6.07 -4.69
C ALA A 80 -11.64 6.53 -5.84
N HIS A 81 -11.88 5.99 -7.04
CA HIS A 81 -11.11 6.34 -8.21
C HIS A 81 -11.39 7.75 -8.73
N ASP A 82 -12.60 8.31 -8.52
CA ASP A 82 -12.92 9.71 -8.86
C ASP A 82 -12.25 10.70 -7.96
N TYR A 83 -12.25 10.41 -6.67
CA TYR A 83 -11.46 11.17 -5.72
C TYR A 83 -9.97 11.16 -6.10
N PHE A 84 -9.38 9.98 -6.29
CA PHE A 84 -7.95 9.86 -6.59
C PHE A 84 -7.56 10.48 -7.94
N GLY A 85 -8.37 10.27 -8.97
CA GLY A 85 -8.14 10.82 -10.31
C GLY A 85 -8.22 12.36 -10.35
N ARG A 86 -9.06 12.97 -9.50
CA ARG A 86 -9.11 14.43 -9.31
C ARG A 86 -7.96 14.96 -8.47
N LEU A 87 -7.46 14.17 -7.52
CA LEU A 87 -6.38 14.57 -6.62
C LEU A 87 -5.02 14.68 -7.33
N ILE A 88 -4.71 13.73 -8.21
CA ILE A 88 -3.40 13.67 -8.90
C ILE A 88 -3.56 14.06 -10.37
N PHE A 89 -3.92 13.13 -11.25
CA PHE A 89 -4.27 13.36 -12.65
C PHE A 89 -5.14 12.20 -13.16
N GLN A 90 -6.09 12.50 -14.05
CA GLN A 90 -7.14 11.54 -14.46
C GLN A 90 -6.61 10.22 -15.05
N TYR A 91 -5.45 10.22 -15.69
CA TYR A 91 -4.83 9.03 -16.29
C TYR A 91 -4.05 8.16 -15.31
N ALA A 92 -3.74 8.66 -14.11
CA ALA A 92 -3.07 7.88 -13.05
C ALA A 92 -4.05 7.01 -12.24
N ARG A 93 -5.33 7.01 -12.62
CA ARG A 93 -6.40 6.20 -12.04
C ARG A 93 -6.28 4.74 -12.48
N PHE A 94 -6.42 3.81 -11.55
CA PHE A 94 -6.84 2.45 -11.86
C PHE A 94 -8.35 2.46 -12.08
N ASN A 95 -8.86 1.88 -13.17
CA ASN A 95 -10.31 1.73 -13.40
C ASN A 95 -10.77 0.27 -13.28
N ASN A 96 -9.83 -0.62 -12.97
CA ASN A 96 -10.04 -2.05 -12.86
C ASN A 96 -9.38 -2.53 -11.57
N SER A 97 -10.18 -3.07 -10.66
CA SER A 97 -9.72 -3.61 -9.37
C SER A 97 -8.60 -4.65 -9.55
N ARG A 98 -8.69 -5.51 -10.56
CA ARG A 98 -7.67 -6.56 -10.80
C ARG A 98 -6.32 -5.96 -11.18
N SER A 99 -6.32 -4.91 -12.01
CA SER A 99 -5.09 -4.22 -12.39
C SER A 99 -4.46 -3.48 -11.21
N LEU A 100 -5.29 -2.89 -10.35
CA LEU A 100 -4.84 -2.24 -9.11
C LEU A 100 -4.16 -3.25 -8.18
N HIS A 101 -4.83 -4.38 -7.90
CA HIS A 101 -4.29 -5.40 -7.02
C HIS A 101 -3.05 -6.09 -7.60
N PHE A 102 -2.99 -6.28 -8.91
CA PHE A 102 -1.77 -6.75 -9.57
C PHE A 102 -0.61 -5.78 -9.38
N PHE A 103 -0.85 -4.47 -9.55
CA PHE A 103 0.17 -3.45 -9.31
C PHE A 103 0.65 -3.41 -7.85
N LEU A 104 -0.25 -3.63 -6.88
CA LEU A 104 0.12 -3.68 -5.46
C LEU A 104 0.96 -4.91 -5.09
N ALA A 105 0.86 -5.99 -5.86
CA ALA A 105 1.58 -7.25 -5.62
C ALA A 105 2.92 -7.36 -6.35
N ALA A 106 3.08 -6.62 -7.46
CA ALA A 106 4.27 -6.63 -8.31
C ALA A 106 5.42 -5.81 -7.70
#